data_AF-A0A8T5AKK7-F1
#
_entry.id   AF-A0A8T5AKK7-F1
#
_cell.length_a   1.000
_cell.length_b   1.000
_cell.length_c   1.000
_cell.angle_alpha   90.00
_cell.angle_beta   90.00
_cell.angle_gamma   90.00
#
_symmetry.space_group_name_H-M   'P 1'
#
loop_
_entity.id
_entity.type
_entity.pdbx_description
1 polymer ?
#
loop_
_entity_poly.entity_id
_entity_poly.type
_entity_poly.pdbx_seq_one_letter_code
_entity_poly.pdbx_strand_id
1 'polypeptide(L)'
;MDRAERKVTLEERRYIVEQLMKHKRSEEWEVLEEVFDKPTLLNLYQLLNRRALARVHGVVKAGKESRIYWGETPDGREAAIKIYLTVSSEFKKGMLSYILGDPRFPRVRRDARTLIQLWARKEYKNLSAAYKAGVRVPEPLTVKGNILVMEFIGEKGVPAPLLREASNLRMEEAYRRILGMVRALYDGAGLVHADLSEYNVMIWRGEPVFIDLSQAVHRDHPSAEPYLRRDLENLNKFFSRRGVEVVDAGELTRWVMGGHE
;
A
#
# COMPACT_ATOMS: atom_id res chain seq x y z
N MET A 1 -24.56 -8.76 -34.96
CA MET A 1 -25.30 -9.63 -34.03
C MET A 1 -24.55 -9.70 -32.71
N ASP A 2 -25.09 -8.91 -31.78
CA ASP A 2 -25.04 -8.90 -30.32
C ASP A 2 -23.79 -9.37 -29.55
N ARG A 3 -23.02 -8.37 -29.11
CA ARG A 3 -21.98 -8.45 -28.08
C ARG A 3 -22.65 -8.20 -26.72
N ALA A 4 -23.49 -9.13 -26.28
CA ALA A 4 -24.13 -9.03 -24.98
C ALA A 4 -23.23 -9.66 -23.90
N GLU A 5 -22.46 -8.83 -23.20
CA GLU A 5 -21.97 -9.18 -21.87
C GLU A 5 -23.18 -9.53 -20.99
N ARG A 6 -23.44 -10.82 -20.79
CA ARG A 6 -24.47 -11.28 -19.86
C ARG A 6 -24.11 -10.76 -18.46
N LYS A 7 -24.85 -9.75 -18.00
CA LYS A 7 -24.85 -9.32 -16.59
C LYS A 7 -25.36 -10.48 -15.75
N VAL A 8 -24.44 -11.27 -15.21
CA VAL A 8 -24.74 -12.27 -14.18
C VAL A 8 -25.43 -11.55 -13.02
N THR A 9 -26.60 -12.04 -12.65
CA THR A 9 -27.41 -11.45 -11.58
C THR A 9 -26.68 -11.56 -10.23
N LEU A 10 -27.05 -10.69 -9.28
CA LEU A 10 -26.49 -10.71 -7.92
C LEU A 10 -26.71 -12.07 -7.22
N GLU A 11 -27.83 -12.73 -7.51
CA GLU A 11 -28.18 -14.04 -6.96
C GLU A 11 -27.36 -15.16 -7.59
N GLU A 12 -27.13 -15.15 -8.90
CA GLU A 12 -26.25 -16.12 -9.56
C GLU A 12 -24.79 -15.95 -9.09
N ARG A 13 -24.33 -14.72 -8.90
CA ARG A 13 -23.01 -14.47 -8.28
C ARG A 13 -22.94 -15.00 -6.85
N ARG A 14 -23.98 -14.80 -6.06
CA ARG A 14 -24.07 -15.30 -4.68
C ARG A 14 -24.07 -16.83 -4.66
N TYR A 15 -24.83 -17.46 -5.55
CA TYR A 15 -24.91 -18.91 -5.69
C TYR A 15 -23.58 -19.52 -6.15
N ILE A 16 -22.96 -18.98 -7.20
CA ILE A 16 -21.64 -19.44 -7.69
C ILE A 16 -20.61 -19.33 -6.57
N VAL A 17 -20.65 -18.24 -5.80
CA VAL A 17 -19.73 -18.06 -4.67
C VAL A 17 -20.04 -19.03 -3.55
N GLU A 18 -21.30 -19.24 -3.15
CA GLU A 18 -21.69 -20.25 -2.17
C GLU A 18 -21.23 -21.66 -2.57
N GLN A 19 -21.32 -22.01 -3.86
CA GLN A 19 -20.80 -23.28 -4.37
C GLN A 19 -19.27 -23.35 -4.35
N LEU A 20 -18.58 -22.24 -4.66
CA LEU A 20 -17.13 -22.14 -4.54
C LEU A 20 -16.66 -22.23 -3.07
N MET A 21 -17.40 -21.66 -2.12
CA MET A 21 -17.11 -21.74 -0.68
C MET A 21 -17.28 -23.18 -0.16
N LYS A 22 -18.26 -23.94 -0.66
CA LYS A 22 -18.49 -25.33 -0.27
C LYS A 22 -17.36 -26.29 -0.66
N HIS A 23 -16.59 -25.99 -1.70
CA HIS A 23 -15.57 -26.90 -2.24
C HIS A 23 -14.13 -26.59 -1.78
N LYS A 24 -13.89 -25.46 -1.11
CA LYS A 24 -12.56 -25.03 -0.63
C LYS A 24 -12.52 -24.84 0.89
N ARG A 25 -12.93 -25.84 1.67
CA ARG A 25 -12.72 -25.82 3.12
C ARG A 25 -11.31 -26.31 3.46
N SER A 26 -10.38 -25.38 3.64
CA SER A 26 -9.18 -25.60 4.45
C SER A 26 -9.31 -24.81 5.75
N GLU A 27 -8.53 -25.16 6.77
CA GLU A 27 -8.49 -24.44 8.05
C GLU A 27 -8.21 -22.94 7.85
N GLU A 28 -7.37 -22.58 6.89
CA GLU A 28 -7.04 -21.20 6.53
C GLU A 28 -8.27 -20.43 5.99
N TRP A 29 -9.15 -21.10 5.24
CA TRP A 29 -10.38 -20.51 4.73
C TRP A 29 -11.40 -20.24 5.84
N GLU A 30 -11.50 -21.13 6.81
CA GLU A 30 -12.42 -20.95 7.96
C GLU A 30 -12.01 -19.72 8.79
N VAL A 31 -10.70 -19.52 9.01
CA VAL A 31 -10.18 -18.30 9.65
C VAL A 31 -10.52 -17.05 8.84
N LEU A 32 -10.41 -17.09 7.52
CA LEU A 32 -10.78 -15.94 6.67
C LEU A 32 -12.27 -15.62 6.77
N GLU A 33 -13.15 -16.64 6.82
CA GLU A 33 -14.60 -16.46 6.94
C GLU A 33 -15.03 -15.89 8.29
N GLU A 34 -14.37 -16.25 9.37
CA GLU A 34 -14.62 -15.67 10.69
C GLU A 34 -14.21 -14.19 10.75
N VAL A 35 -13.14 -13.84 10.03
CA VAL A 35 -12.49 -12.54 10.15
C VAL A 35 -13.06 -11.47 9.21
N PHE A 36 -13.66 -11.88 8.07
CA PHE A 36 -14.06 -10.96 7.01
C PHE A 36 -15.56 -10.94 6.70
N ASP A 37 -16.04 -9.77 6.27
CA ASP A 37 -17.41 -9.62 5.80
C ASP A 37 -17.62 -10.31 4.44
N LYS A 38 -18.87 -10.69 4.16
CA LYS A 38 -19.25 -11.34 2.88
C LYS A 38 -18.75 -10.59 1.63
N PRO A 39 -18.84 -9.24 1.55
CA PRO A 39 -18.26 -8.48 0.45
C PRO A 39 -16.76 -8.67 0.23
N THR A 40 -15.95 -8.68 1.29
CA THR A 40 -14.50 -8.89 1.19
C THR A 40 -14.20 -10.29 0.69
N LEU A 41 -14.86 -11.31 1.26
CA LEU A 41 -14.74 -12.70 0.80
C LEU A 41 -15.08 -12.83 -0.69
N LEU A 42 -16.21 -12.25 -1.12
CA LEU A 42 -16.62 -12.23 -2.53
C LEU A 42 -15.55 -11.62 -3.45
N ASN A 43 -14.90 -10.53 -3.02
CA ASN A 43 -13.81 -9.93 -3.79
C ASN A 43 -12.61 -10.87 -3.87
N LEU A 44 -12.25 -11.52 -2.76
CA LEU A 44 -11.14 -12.48 -2.72
C LEU A 44 -11.39 -13.69 -3.61
N TYR A 45 -12.60 -14.26 -3.59
CA TYR A 45 -13.00 -15.33 -4.50
C TYR A 45 -12.87 -14.91 -5.97
N GLN A 46 -13.28 -13.67 -6.31
CA GLN A 46 -13.11 -13.15 -7.66
C GLN A 46 -11.64 -13.00 -8.06
N LEU A 47 -10.74 -12.64 -7.13
CA LEU A 47 -9.30 -12.60 -7.36
C LEU A 47 -8.73 -13.98 -7.70
N LEU A 48 -9.16 -15.01 -6.98
CA LEU A 48 -8.74 -16.40 -7.24
C LEU A 48 -9.29 -16.94 -8.56
N ASN A 49 -10.58 -16.76 -8.81
CA ASN A 49 -11.23 -17.30 -10.00
C ASN A 49 -10.67 -16.72 -11.30
N ARG A 50 -10.33 -15.43 -11.31
CA ARG A 50 -9.71 -14.78 -12.48
C ARG A 50 -8.22 -15.04 -12.59
N ARG A 51 -7.65 -15.91 -11.74
CA ARG A 51 -6.22 -16.20 -11.65
C ARG A 51 -5.38 -14.93 -11.46
N ALA A 52 -5.84 -13.99 -10.64
CA ALA A 52 -4.99 -12.90 -10.15
C ALA A 52 -4.22 -13.31 -8.88
N LEU A 53 -4.76 -14.29 -8.14
CA LEU A 53 -4.12 -15.00 -7.05
C LEU A 53 -4.31 -16.50 -7.29
N ALA A 54 -3.35 -17.31 -6.87
CA ALA A 54 -3.45 -18.77 -6.85
C ALA A 54 -3.78 -19.29 -5.45
N ARG A 55 -3.09 -18.74 -4.44
CA ARG A 55 -3.24 -19.14 -3.03
C ARG A 55 -3.20 -17.93 -2.11
N VAL A 56 -3.89 -18.06 -0.98
CA VAL A 56 -3.85 -17.14 0.15
C VAL A 56 -3.44 -17.98 1.34
N HIS A 57 -2.38 -17.56 2.00
CA HIS A 57 -1.80 -18.22 3.17
C HIS A 57 -2.16 -17.43 4.44
N GLY A 58 -1.39 -17.60 5.51
CA GLY A 58 -1.61 -16.94 6.79
C GLY A 58 -1.41 -15.41 6.83
N VAL A 59 -1.83 -14.82 7.95
CA VAL A 59 -1.57 -13.41 8.29
C VAL A 59 -0.07 -13.18 8.48
N VAL A 60 0.44 -12.15 7.82
CA VAL A 60 1.80 -11.63 8.01
C VAL A 60 1.78 -10.51 9.04
N LYS A 61 0.81 -9.60 8.94
CA LYS A 61 0.70 -8.44 9.83
C LYS A 61 -0.77 -8.08 10.06
N ALA A 62 -1.13 -7.88 11.33
CA ALA A 62 -2.43 -7.37 11.71
C ALA A 62 -2.31 -5.94 12.24
N GLY A 63 -3.06 -5.02 11.64
CA GLY A 63 -3.18 -3.63 12.09
C GLY A 63 -4.63 -3.27 12.36
N LYS A 64 -4.84 -2.09 12.96
CA LYS A 64 -6.19 -1.55 13.23
C LYS A 64 -6.97 -1.25 11.94
N GLU A 65 -6.25 -0.93 10.87
CA GLU A 65 -6.81 -0.35 9.63
C GLU A 65 -6.78 -1.34 8.46
N SER A 66 -5.83 -2.26 8.49
CA SER A 66 -5.69 -3.30 7.48
C SER A 66 -5.02 -4.54 8.07
N ARG A 67 -5.24 -5.67 7.40
CA ARG A 67 -4.49 -6.91 7.61
C ARG A 67 -3.73 -7.24 6.32
N ILE A 68 -2.52 -7.75 6.46
CA ILE A 68 -1.67 -8.19 5.36
C ILE A 68 -1.56 -9.70 5.45
N TYR A 69 -1.91 -10.38 4.37
CA TYR A 69 -1.75 -11.82 4.19
C TYR A 69 -0.65 -12.10 3.18
N TRP A 70 0.03 -13.22 3.38
CA TRP A 70 0.91 -13.77 2.36
C TRP A 70 0.07 -14.59 1.38
N GLY A 71 0.51 -14.65 0.12
CA GLY A 71 -0.16 -15.40 -0.92
C GLY A 71 0.77 -15.63 -2.09
N GLU A 72 0.24 -16.31 -3.10
CA GLU A 72 0.98 -16.65 -4.32
C GLU A 72 0.16 -16.27 -5.54
N THR A 73 0.84 -15.76 -6.55
CA THR A 73 0.32 -15.56 -7.91
C THR A 73 0.39 -16.87 -8.71
N PRO A 74 -0.38 -17.03 -9.81
CA PRO A 74 -0.35 -18.26 -10.61
C PRO A 74 1.00 -18.59 -11.26
N ASP A 75 1.84 -17.58 -11.48
CA ASP A 75 3.21 -17.70 -11.96
C ASP A 75 4.22 -17.99 -10.84
N GLY A 76 3.75 -18.22 -9.61
CA GLY A 76 4.58 -18.63 -8.48
C GLY A 76 5.30 -17.49 -7.76
N ARG A 77 5.05 -16.23 -8.11
CA ARG A 77 5.58 -15.08 -7.36
C ARG A 77 4.80 -14.92 -6.05
N GLU A 78 5.52 -14.62 -4.97
CA GLU A 78 4.92 -14.28 -3.68
C GLU A 78 4.23 -12.91 -3.73
N ALA A 79 3.07 -12.81 -3.08
CA ALA A 79 2.24 -11.62 -3.04
C ALA A 79 1.85 -11.24 -1.61
N ALA A 80 1.85 -9.93 -1.34
CA ALA A 80 1.21 -9.34 -0.17
C ALA A 80 -0.24 -8.98 -0.53
N ILE A 81 -1.19 -9.45 0.27
CA ILE A 81 -2.61 -9.17 0.12
C ILE A 81 -3.04 -8.27 1.28
N LYS A 82 -3.09 -6.96 1.02
CA LYS A 82 -3.53 -5.94 1.99
C LYS A 82 -5.04 -5.78 1.91
N ILE A 83 -5.73 -6.18 2.97
CA ILE A 83 -7.18 -6.07 3.11
C ILE A 83 -7.48 -4.96 4.11
N TYR A 84 -8.10 -3.87 3.64
CA TYR A 84 -8.50 -2.77 4.53
C TYR A 84 -9.77 -3.14 5.27
N LEU A 85 -9.76 -2.88 6.58
CA LEU A 85 -10.85 -3.18 7.48
C LEU A 85 -11.83 -2.03 7.58
N THR A 86 -13.02 -2.32 8.12
CA THR A 86 -14.03 -1.32 8.43
C THR A 86 -13.56 -0.46 9.60
N VAL A 87 -13.63 0.86 9.41
CA VAL A 87 -12.90 1.82 10.24
C VAL A 87 -13.81 2.64 11.16
N SER A 88 -13.26 3.03 12.31
CA SER A 88 -13.90 3.95 13.26
C SER A 88 -14.15 5.32 12.63
N SER A 89 -15.02 6.11 13.26
CA SER A 89 -15.38 7.46 12.80
C SER A 89 -14.19 8.43 12.73
N GLU A 90 -13.22 8.31 13.65
CA GLU A 90 -12.01 9.14 13.68
C GLU A 90 -11.07 8.84 12.53
N PHE A 91 -10.90 7.56 12.20
CA PHE A 91 -10.09 7.16 11.06
C PHE A 91 -10.68 7.67 9.74
N LYS A 92 -12.02 7.68 9.60
CA LYS A 92 -12.67 8.29 8.42
C LYS A 92 -12.33 9.78 8.27
N LYS A 93 -12.21 10.54 9.37
CA LYS A 93 -11.84 11.96 9.32
C LYS A 93 -10.39 12.14 8.87
N GLY A 94 -9.46 11.34 9.41
CA GLY A 94 -8.06 11.36 9.00
C GLY A 94 -7.86 10.91 7.56
N MET A 95 -8.61 9.93 7.07
CA MET A 95 -8.55 9.53 5.67
C MET A 95 -8.95 10.67 4.73
N LEU A 96 -10.04 11.37 5.05
CA LEU A 96 -10.57 12.41 4.19
C LEU A 96 -9.54 13.51 3.90
N SER A 97 -8.68 13.89 4.86
CA SER A 97 -7.66 14.92 4.61
C SER A 97 -6.63 14.55 3.55
N TYR A 98 -6.38 13.25 3.33
CA TYR A 98 -5.44 12.78 2.30
C TYR A 98 -6.12 12.47 0.96
N ILE A 99 -7.45 12.53 0.87
CA ILE A 99 -8.20 12.37 -0.39
C ILE A 99 -8.71 13.73 -0.90
N LEU A 100 -9.13 14.60 0.01
CA LEU A 100 -9.63 15.93 -0.34
C LEU A 100 -8.51 16.72 -1.02
N GLY A 101 -8.79 17.23 -2.22
CA GLY A 101 -7.79 17.92 -3.05
C GLY A 101 -7.07 17.03 -4.07
N ASP A 102 -7.26 15.71 -4.03
CA ASP A 102 -6.73 14.82 -5.08
C ASP A 102 -7.63 14.84 -6.32
N PRO A 103 -7.15 15.34 -7.49
CA PRO A 103 -7.97 15.47 -8.70
C PRO A 103 -8.43 14.12 -9.25
N ARG A 104 -7.79 13.02 -8.85
CA ARG A 104 -8.11 11.64 -9.29
C ARG A 104 -9.39 11.09 -8.65
N PHE A 105 -9.96 11.79 -7.65
CA PHE A 105 -11.12 11.33 -6.87
C PHE A 105 -12.19 12.43 -6.68
N PRO A 106 -12.84 12.90 -7.76
CA PRO A 106 -13.91 13.91 -7.67
C PRO A 106 -15.17 13.33 -6.99
N ARG A 107 -15.75 14.10 -6.04
CA ARG A 107 -17.00 13.79 -5.31
C ARG A 107 -16.98 12.49 -4.52
N VAL A 108 -16.28 12.50 -3.39
CA VAL A 108 -16.19 11.37 -2.45
C VAL A 108 -17.51 11.18 -1.70
N ARG A 109 -18.19 10.04 -1.92
CA ARG A 109 -19.30 9.61 -1.05
C ARG A 109 -18.75 9.26 0.33
N ARG A 110 -19.43 9.71 1.38
CA ARG A 110 -18.97 9.60 2.77
C ARG A 110 -19.31 8.28 3.47
N ASP A 111 -19.93 7.34 2.77
CA ASP A 111 -20.22 6.02 3.36
C ASP A 111 -18.92 5.23 3.56
N ALA A 112 -18.83 4.50 4.67
CA ALA A 112 -17.61 3.84 5.12
C ALA A 112 -17.05 2.88 4.07
N ARG A 113 -17.92 2.11 3.42
CA ARG A 113 -17.52 1.09 2.44
C ARG A 113 -16.91 1.72 1.20
N THR A 114 -17.53 2.76 0.65
CA THR A 114 -16.99 3.48 -0.51
C THR A 114 -15.64 4.12 -0.18
N LEU A 115 -15.48 4.68 1.03
CA LEU A 115 -14.21 5.26 1.47
C LEU A 115 -13.08 4.22 1.55
N ILE A 116 -13.35 3.04 2.10
CA ILE A 116 -12.34 1.98 2.21
C ILE A 116 -11.91 1.47 0.83
N GLN A 117 -12.85 1.27 -0.09
CA GLN A 117 -12.54 0.87 -1.46
C GLN A 117 -11.76 1.98 -2.20
N LEU A 118 -12.08 3.24 -1.92
CA LEU A 118 -11.37 4.38 -2.45
C LEU A 118 -9.91 4.39 -1.96
N TRP A 119 -9.69 4.08 -0.68
CA TRP A 119 -8.36 3.99 -0.07
C TRP A 119 -7.49 2.93 -0.71
N ALA A 120 -8.02 1.70 -0.85
CA ALA A 120 -7.33 0.62 -1.54
C ALA A 120 -6.96 1.01 -2.98
N ARG A 121 -7.86 1.69 -3.68
CA ARG A 121 -7.62 2.18 -5.04
C ARG A 121 -6.64 3.35 -5.08
N LYS A 122 -6.60 4.20 -4.05
CA LYS A 122 -5.62 5.29 -3.90
C LYS A 122 -4.22 4.72 -3.71
N GLU A 123 -4.04 3.79 -2.76
CA GLU A 123 -2.73 3.16 -2.55
C GLU A 123 -2.27 2.41 -3.81
N TYR A 124 -3.15 1.66 -4.50
CA TYR A 124 -2.82 1.04 -5.78
C TYR A 124 -2.32 2.05 -6.82
N LYS A 125 -3.01 3.19 -6.99
CA LYS A 125 -2.61 4.23 -7.93
C LYS A 125 -1.29 4.89 -7.54
N ASN A 126 -1.06 5.12 -6.25
CA ASN A 126 0.17 5.71 -5.74
C ASN A 126 1.36 4.76 -5.93
N LEU A 127 1.23 3.49 -5.56
CA LEU A 127 2.22 2.45 -5.85
C LEU A 127 2.49 2.34 -7.36
N SER A 128 1.44 2.41 -8.19
CA SER A 128 1.59 2.32 -9.64
C SER A 128 2.39 3.49 -10.21
N ALA A 129 2.19 4.70 -9.69
CA ALA A 129 2.95 5.88 -10.10
C ALA A 129 4.40 5.79 -9.64
N ALA A 130 4.63 5.44 -8.36
CA ALA A 130 5.96 5.29 -7.79
C ALA A 130 6.78 4.20 -8.50
N TYR A 131 6.18 3.03 -8.75
CA TYR A 131 6.82 1.93 -9.46
C TYR A 131 7.19 2.32 -10.90
N LYS A 132 6.29 2.99 -11.64
CA LYS A 132 6.57 3.49 -12.99
C LYS A 132 7.67 4.55 -13.03
N ALA A 133 7.80 5.35 -11.96
CA ALA A 133 8.86 6.33 -11.80
C ALA A 133 10.21 5.71 -11.39
N GLY A 134 10.29 4.38 -11.23
CA GLY A 134 11.51 3.69 -10.83
C GLY A 134 11.82 3.76 -9.32
N VAL A 135 10.89 4.27 -8.50
CA VAL A 135 11.03 4.24 -7.04
C VAL A 135 10.85 2.81 -6.57
N ARG A 136 11.75 2.31 -5.70
CA ARG A 136 11.63 0.97 -5.14
C ARG A 136 10.47 0.91 -4.14
N VAL A 137 9.34 0.41 -4.62
CA VAL A 137 8.11 0.08 -3.88
C VAL A 137 7.67 -1.35 -4.24
N PRO A 138 6.76 -1.98 -3.48
CA PRO A 138 6.11 -3.21 -3.92
C PRO A 138 5.43 -3.02 -5.29
N GLU A 139 5.72 -3.90 -6.25
CA GLU A 139 5.01 -3.92 -7.53
C GLU A 139 3.49 -4.08 -7.30
N PRO A 140 2.64 -3.12 -7.71
CA PRO A 140 1.20 -3.25 -7.55
C PRO A 140 0.64 -4.21 -8.61
N LEU A 141 0.03 -5.31 -8.16
CA LEU A 141 -0.47 -6.36 -9.07
C LEU A 141 -1.95 -6.13 -9.44
N THR A 142 -2.80 -5.88 -8.44
CA THR A 142 -4.21 -5.54 -8.69
C THR A 142 -4.90 -4.97 -7.45
N VAL A 143 -5.99 -4.24 -7.66
CA VAL A 143 -6.94 -3.86 -6.61
C VAL A 143 -8.35 -4.37 -6.91
N LYS A 144 -9.08 -4.83 -5.90
CA LYS A 144 -10.48 -5.24 -6.00
C LYS A 144 -11.23 -4.95 -4.69
N GLY A 145 -12.19 -4.02 -4.76
CA GLY A 145 -12.91 -3.59 -3.57
C GLY A 145 -11.94 -3.00 -2.54
N ASN A 146 -11.90 -3.57 -1.34
CA ASN A 146 -11.01 -3.23 -0.24
C ASN A 146 -9.74 -4.11 -0.18
N ILE A 147 -9.40 -4.80 -1.27
CA ILE A 147 -8.24 -5.70 -1.32
C ILE A 147 -7.24 -5.14 -2.34
N LEU A 148 -6.02 -4.91 -1.88
CA LEU A 148 -4.84 -4.58 -2.69
C LEU A 148 -3.89 -5.78 -2.70
N VAL A 149 -3.51 -6.24 -3.89
CA VAL A 149 -2.51 -7.29 -4.09
C VAL A 149 -1.27 -6.64 -4.70
N MET A 150 -0.11 -6.88 -4.10
CA MET A 150 1.19 -6.32 -4.51
C MET A 150 2.32 -7.32 -4.27
N GLU A 151 3.52 -7.02 -4.76
CA GLU A 151 4.75 -7.79 -4.48
C GLU A 151 4.91 -8.03 -2.98
N PHE A 152 5.23 -9.26 -2.60
CA PHE A 152 5.68 -9.54 -1.23
C PHE A 152 7.14 -9.15 -1.08
N ILE A 153 7.43 -8.22 -0.16
CA ILE A 153 8.80 -7.83 0.18
C ILE A 153 9.28 -8.73 1.32
N GLY A 154 9.93 -9.82 0.95
CA GLY A 154 10.34 -10.88 1.85
C GLY A 154 10.54 -12.19 1.09
N GLU A 155 10.62 -13.29 1.83
CA GLU A 155 10.77 -14.62 1.25
C GLU A 155 10.08 -15.67 2.12
N LYS A 156 9.38 -16.61 1.49
CA LYS A 156 8.69 -17.75 2.11
C LYS A 156 7.73 -17.30 3.21
N GLY A 157 6.99 -16.21 2.95
CA GLY A 157 6.03 -15.64 3.90
C GLY A 157 6.63 -14.88 5.08
N VAL A 158 7.97 -14.77 5.17
CA VAL A 158 8.65 -13.94 6.17
C VAL A 158 8.91 -12.55 5.57
N PRO A 159 8.32 -11.47 6.14
CA PRO A 159 8.53 -10.12 5.63
C PRO A 159 9.96 -9.66 5.88
N ALA A 160 10.48 -8.83 4.97
CA ALA A 160 11.77 -8.18 5.19
C ALA A 160 11.72 -7.26 6.42
N PRO A 161 12.85 -7.08 7.13
CA PRO A 161 12.89 -6.22 8.31
C PRO A 161 12.60 -4.76 7.96
N LEU A 162 12.01 -4.02 8.89
CA LEU A 162 11.89 -2.57 8.79
C LEU A 162 13.25 -1.89 8.96
N LEU A 163 13.39 -0.67 8.44
CA LEU A 163 14.59 0.15 8.63
C LEU A 163 14.91 0.34 10.12
N ARG A 164 13.89 0.47 10.97
CA ARG A 164 14.07 0.51 12.43
C ARG A 164 14.78 -0.72 12.99
N GLU A 165 14.55 -1.88 12.40
CA GLU A 165 15.04 -3.19 12.84
C GLU A 165 16.40 -3.53 12.20
N ALA A 166 16.81 -2.79 11.16
CA ALA A 166 18.08 -3.01 10.49
C ALA A 166 19.27 -2.61 11.39
N SER A 167 20.12 -3.59 11.71
CA SER A 167 21.37 -3.42 12.46
C SER A 167 22.62 -3.42 11.59
N ASN A 168 22.60 -4.15 10.46
CA ASN A 168 23.77 -4.39 9.61
C ASN A 168 23.83 -3.52 8.35
N LEU A 169 23.12 -2.38 8.35
CA LEU A 169 23.04 -1.49 7.19
C LEU A 169 24.05 -0.34 7.34
N ARG A 170 24.73 0.04 6.26
CA ARG A 170 25.55 1.26 6.21
C ARG A 170 24.61 2.47 6.24
N MET A 171 24.46 3.09 7.40
CA MET A 171 23.40 4.07 7.65
C MET A 171 23.52 5.32 6.79
N GLU A 172 24.74 5.78 6.51
CA GLU A 172 24.98 6.95 5.65
C GLU A 172 24.60 6.65 4.19
N GLU A 173 24.88 5.45 3.71
CA GLU A 173 24.50 5.01 2.37
C GLU A 173 22.98 4.86 2.26
N ALA A 174 22.36 4.21 3.24
CA ALA A 174 20.91 4.08 3.31
C ALA A 174 20.21 5.45 3.34
N TYR A 175 20.73 6.41 4.12
CA TYR A 175 20.20 7.76 4.19
C TYR A 175 20.23 8.44 2.81
N ARG A 176 21.39 8.47 2.13
CA ARG A 176 21.52 9.08 0.79
C ARG A 176 20.57 8.43 -0.22
N ARG A 177 20.43 7.10 -0.17
CA ARG A 177 19.55 6.36 -1.09
C ARG A 177 18.08 6.65 -0.83
N ILE A 178 17.67 6.70 0.44
CA ILE A 178 16.30 7.06 0.82
C ILE A 178 16.00 8.50 0.40
N LEU A 179 16.91 9.46 0.59
CA LEU A 179 16.73 10.83 0.09
C LEU A 179 16.58 10.87 -1.44
N GLY A 180 17.38 10.09 -2.16
CA GLY A 180 17.23 9.91 -3.60
C GLY A 180 15.86 9.34 -3.99
N MET A 181 15.34 8.37 -3.23
CA MET A 181 13.99 7.81 -3.43
C MET A 181 12.88 8.83 -3.12
N VAL A 182 13.04 9.66 -2.09
CA VAL A 182 12.10 10.76 -1.79
C VAL A 182 12.04 11.72 -2.97
N ARG A 183 13.20 12.11 -3.51
CA ARG A 183 13.25 12.98 -4.69
C ARG A 183 12.64 12.32 -5.93
N ALA A 184 12.96 11.06 -6.20
CA ALA A 184 12.36 10.31 -7.32
C ALA A 184 10.84 10.16 -7.18
N LEU A 185 10.32 10.02 -5.95
CA LEU A 185 8.88 10.00 -5.68
C LEU A 185 8.24 11.37 -5.98
N TYR A 186 8.91 12.47 -5.62
CA TYR A 186 8.43 13.82 -5.88
C TYR A 186 8.47 14.19 -7.37
N ASP A 187 9.65 14.06 -8.00
CA ASP A 187 9.90 14.48 -9.39
C ASP A 187 9.26 13.51 -10.40
N GLY A 188 9.47 12.20 -10.19
CA GLY A 188 9.08 11.16 -11.14
C GLY A 188 7.62 10.71 -10.99
N ALA A 189 7.12 10.58 -9.76
CA ALA A 189 5.75 10.14 -9.51
C ALA A 189 4.77 11.27 -9.20
N GLY A 190 5.25 12.50 -8.94
CA GLY A 190 4.41 13.64 -8.56
C GLY A 190 3.78 13.48 -7.17
N LEU A 191 4.44 12.74 -6.27
CA LEU A 191 3.89 12.36 -4.97
C LEU A 191 4.77 12.79 -3.80
N VAL A 192 4.13 13.11 -2.69
CA VAL A 192 4.74 13.18 -1.36
C VAL A 192 4.19 12.03 -0.54
N HIS A 193 5.06 11.27 0.15
CA HIS A 193 4.64 10.09 0.92
C HIS A 193 3.67 10.45 2.05
N ALA A 194 3.91 11.59 2.70
CA ALA A 194 3.08 12.18 3.75
C ALA A 194 2.91 11.31 5.00
N ASP A 195 3.75 10.31 5.21
CA ASP A 195 3.85 9.51 6.44
C ASP A 195 5.16 8.72 6.48
N LEU A 196 6.23 9.27 5.90
CA LEU A 196 7.49 8.54 5.76
C LEU A 196 8.27 8.57 7.09
N SER A 197 8.71 7.39 7.51
CA SER A 197 9.49 7.17 8.73
C SER A 197 10.19 5.80 8.65
N GLU A 198 10.99 5.46 9.67
CA GLU A 198 11.65 4.15 9.78
C GLU A 198 10.70 2.94 9.89
N TYR A 199 9.40 3.20 10.08
CA TYR A 199 8.35 2.18 10.14
C TYR A 199 7.76 1.83 8.77
N ASN A 200 7.94 2.72 7.78
CA ASN A 200 7.38 2.59 6.44
C ASN A 200 8.48 2.40 5.36
N VAL A 201 9.68 2.02 5.79
CA VAL A 201 10.78 1.59 4.92
C VAL A 201 11.18 0.17 5.32
N MET A 202 11.13 -0.77 4.38
CA MET A 202 11.68 -2.12 4.55
C MET A 202 13.08 -2.21 3.96
N ILE A 203 13.93 -3.10 4.48
CA ILE A 203 15.25 -3.38 3.93
C ILE A 203 15.24 -4.77 3.32
N TRP A 204 15.26 -4.83 1.99
CA TRP A 204 15.21 -6.09 1.25
C TRP A 204 16.45 -6.25 0.38
N ARG A 205 17.23 -7.31 0.63
CA ARG A 205 18.50 -7.57 -0.09
C ARG A 205 19.47 -6.37 -0.10
N GLY A 206 19.55 -5.65 1.03
CA GLY A 206 20.40 -4.46 1.18
C GLY A 206 19.77 -3.15 0.70
N GLU A 207 18.61 -3.22 0.04
CA GLU A 207 17.94 -2.10 -0.63
C GLU A 207 16.77 -1.58 0.21
N PRO A 208 16.64 -0.24 0.40
CA PRO A 208 15.43 0.34 0.97
C PRO A 208 14.25 0.20 0.00
N VAL A 209 13.09 -0.15 0.56
CA VAL A 209 11.81 -0.26 -0.14
C VAL A 209 10.77 0.56 0.59
N PHE A 210 10.15 1.54 -0.07
CA PHE A 210 9.05 2.30 0.52
C PHE A 210 7.77 1.47 0.50
N ILE A 211 7.07 1.44 1.63
CA ILE A 211 5.79 0.75 1.80
C ILE A 211 4.74 1.71 2.35
N ASP A 212 3.47 1.35 2.23
CA ASP A 212 2.33 2.14 2.71
C ASP A 212 2.20 3.55 2.10
N LEU A 213 1.96 3.60 0.78
CA LEU A 213 1.66 4.86 0.08
C LEU A 213 0.17 5.24 0.16
N SER A 214 -0.54 4.77 1.19
CA SER A 214 -1.97 5.00 1.34
C SER A 214 -2.29 6.47 1.64
N GLN A 215 -1.44 7.11 2.45
CA GLN A 215 -1.55 8.51 2.83
C GLN A 215 -0.90 9.47 1.82
N ALA A 216 -0.09 8.96 0.88
CA ALA A 216 0.63 9.79 -0.08
C ALA A 216 -0.30 10.71 -0.88
N VAL A 217 0.12 11.97 -1.03
CA VAL A 217 -0.63 13.05 -1.68
C VAL A 217 0.06 13.50 -2.96
N HIS A 218 -0.68 14.12 -3.87
CA HIS A 218 -0.10 14.77 -5.04
C HIS A 218 0.79 15.95 -4.61
N ARG A 219 1.87 16.22 -5.34
CA ARG A 219 2.78 17.34 -5.02
C ARG A 219 2.12 18.72 -5.06
N ASP A 220 1.03 18.86 -5.82
CA ASP A 220 0.24 20.11 -5.90
C ASP A 220 -0.81 20.23 -4.78
N HIS A 221 -0.87 19.24 -3.86
CA HIS A 221 -1.77 19.31 -2.71
C HIS A 221 -1.37 20.50 -1.81
N PRO A 222 -2.32 21.28 -1.26
CA PRO A 222 -2.00 22.48 -0.46
C PRO A 222 -1.09 22.21 0.74
N SER A 223 -1.10 20.99 1.26
CA SER A 223 -0.25 20.53 2.37
C SER A 223 0.94 19.67 1.95
N ALA A 224 1.26 19.56 0.65
CA ALA A 224 2.35 18.72 0.16
C ALA A 224 3.71 19.11 0.75
N GLU A 225 4.06 20.39 0.74
CA GLU A 225 5.33 20.87 1.30
C GLU A 225 5.43 20.63 2.83
N PRO A 226 4.42 20.98 3.65
CA PRO A 226 4.42 20.62 5.08
C PRO A 226 4.59 19.12 5.33
N TYR A 227 3.94 18.27 4.53
CA TYR A 227 4.10 16.81 4.64
C TYR A 227 5.49 16.34 4.25
N LEU A 228 6.07 16.87 3.17
CA LEU A 228 7.41 16.54 2.73
C LEU A 228 8.45 16.93 3.79
N ARG A 229 8.32 18.13 4.37
CA ARG A 229 9.21 18.57 5.45
C ARG A 229 9.13 17.63 6.64
N ARG A 230 7.93 17.24 7.07
CA ARG A 230 7.73 16.30 8.19
C ARG A 230 8.35 14.93 7.90
N ASP A 231 8.18 14.42 6.68
CA ASP A 231 8.78 13.16 6.24
C ASP A 231 10.33 13.22 6.37
N LEU A 232 10.94 14.32 5.91
CA LEU A 232 12.38 14.55 6.00
C LEU A 232 12.85 14.73 7.46
N GLU A 233 12.09 15.42 8.30
CA GLU A 233 12.37 15.55 9.74
C GLU A 233 12.35 14.20 10.46
N ASN A 234 11.37 13.34 10.15
CA ASN A 234 11.29 11.99 10.71
C ASN A 234 12.51 11.15 10.33
N LEU A 235 12.89 11.17 9.05
CA LEU A 235 14.09 10.47 8.57
C LEU A 235 15.36 11.02 9.25
N ASN A 236 15.54 12.34 9.28
CA ASN A 236 16.68 12.97 9.93
C ASN A 236 16.78 12.60 11.41
N LYS A 237 15.65 12.58 12.13
CA LYS A 237 15.59 12.17 13.53
C LYS A 237 16.01 10.71 13.71
N PHE A 238 15.61 9.82 12.80
CA PHE A 238 16.04 8.42 12.85
C PHE A 238 17.54 8.27 12.56
N PHE A 239 18.03 8.88 11.49
CA PHE A 239 19.41 8.73 11.03
C PHE A 239 20.43 9.43 11.95
N SER A 240 20.11 10.61 12.47
CA SER A 240 20.96 11.29 13.47
C SER A 240 21.16 10.45 14.74
N ARG A 241 20.11 9.78 15.23
CA ARG A 241 20.19 8.84 16.37
C ARG A 241 21.05 7.61 16.08
N ARG A 242 21.29 7.30 14.80
CA ARG A 242 22.16 6.22 14.33
C ARG A 242 23.57 6.72 13.98
N GLY A 243 23.91 7.96 14.31
CA GLY A 243 25.25 8.53 14.12
C GLY A 243 25.51 9.12 12.74
N VAL A 244 24.48 9.23 11.88
CA VAL A 244 24.62 9.84 10.56
C VAL A 244 24.55 11.35 10.67
N GLU A 245 25.47 12.06 10.02
CA GLU A 245 25.37 13.50 9.78
C GLU A 245 24.23 13.77 8.80
N VAL A 246 23.22 14.52 9.26
CA VAL A 246 22.00 14.81 8.51
C VAL A 246 21.99 16.26 8.04
N VAL A 247 21.40 16.50 6.86
CA VAL A 247 21.20 17.84 6.30
C VAL A 247 19.94 18.45 6.90
N ASP A 248 19.87 19.77 7.04
CA ASP A 248 18.66 20.45 7.53
C ASP A 248 17.43 20.06 6.71
N ALA A 249 16.30 19.82 7.38
CA ALA A 249 15.08 19.37 6.71
C ALA A 249 14.51 20.45 5.76
N GLY A 250 14.70 21.73 6.06
CA GLY A 250 14.30 22.83 5.18
C GLY A 250 15.15 22.91 3.92
N GLU A 251 16.46 22.69 4.04
CA GLU A 251 17.37 22.58 2.89
C GLU A 251 17.02 21.36 2.03
N LEU A 252 16.82 20.18 2.63
CA LEU A 252 16.37 18.99 1.92
C LEU A 252 15.02 19.20 1.23
N THR A 253 14.08 19.91 1.87
CA THR A 253 12.77 20.22 1.27
C THR A 253 12.95 21.04 0.01
N ARG A 254 13.79 22.09 0.04
CA ARG A 254 14.11 22.89 -1.15
C ARG A 254 14.76 22.04 -2.24
N TRP A 255 15.75 21.23 -1.88
CA TRP A 255 16.44 20.33 -2.81
C TRP A 255 15.50 19.34 -3.51
N VAL A 256 14.57 18.72 -2.76
CA VAL A 256 13.56 17.81 -3.33
C VAL A 256 12.60 18.56 -4.26
N MET A 257 12.21 19.79 -3.92
CA MET A 257 11.26 20.59 -4.71
C MET A 257 11.88 21.28 -5.94
N GLY A 258 13.15 20.97 -6.29
CA GLY A 258 13.83 21.54 -7.45
C GLY A 258 14.67 22.78 -7.17
N GLY A 259 14.99 23.06 -5.90
CA GLY A 259 16.03 24.00 -5.52
C GLY A 259 17.40 23.48 -5.98
N HIS A 260 17.92 24.06 -7.06
CA HIS A 260 19.32 23.92 -7.43
C HIS A 260 20.13 24.92 -6.59
N GLU A 261 20.89 24.42 -5.62
CA GLU A 261 22.13 25.08 -5.19
C GLU A 261 23.31 24.36 -5.87
#